data_AF-A0A4R0S1H1-F1
#
_entry.id   AF-A0A4R0S1H1-F1
#
_cell.length_a   1.000
_cell.length_b   1.000
_cell.length_c   1.000
_cell.angle_alpha   90.00
_cell.angle_beta   90.00
_cell.angle_gamma   90.00
#
_symmetry.space_group_name_H-M   'P 1'
#
loop_
_entity.id
_entity.type
_entity.pdbx_description
1 polymer ?
#
loop_
_entity_poly.entity_id
_entity_poly.type
_entity_poly.pdbx_seq_one_letter_code
_entity_poly.pdbx_strand_id
1 'polypeptide(L)'
;MKTRDILITVTRILPGWHVYNDHQFGRITAFDPQAGYEVTVNIPDSDTIRIVRTRYELVEDNTVLDTADMGEEQALDELARLLASPMPRTDRLMRLKDKFEKTAEWCRDTLGDEQEAKDVEDMAEHYMHVCEACNNKYSGRHDPVSVFEGWLLGEELGTPV
;
A
#
# COMPACT_ATOMS: atom_id res chain seq x y z
N MET A 1 -0.32 26.62 -4.85
CA MET A 1 -1.30 25.68 -5.44
C MET A 1 -2.57 25.69 -4.61
N LYS A 2 -3.76 25.68 -5.23
CA LYS A 2 -5.02 25.72 -4.47
C LYS A 2 -5.57 24.33 -4.18
N THR A 3 -6.13 24.12 -2.98
CA THR A 3 -6.82 22.87 -2.58
C THR A 3 -7.90 22.42 -3.57
N ARG A 4 -8.59 23.38 -4.20
CA ARG A 4 -9.61 23.10 -5.23
C ARG A 4 -9.03 22.38 -6.44
N ASP A 5 -7.84 22.78 -6.89
CA ASP A 5 -7.22 22.21 -8.09
C ASP A 5 -6.69 20.80 -7.80
N ILE A 6 -6.16 20.58 -6.59
CA ILE A 6 -5.79 19.25 -6.08
C ILE A 6 -7.03 18.34 -6.01
N LEU A 7 -8.14 18.83 -5.47
CA LEU A 7 -9.40 18.07 -5.39
C LEU A 7 -9.90 17.65 -6.77
N ILE A 8 -9.89 18.58 -7.74
CA ILE A 8 -10.28 18.30 -9.12
C ILE A 8 -9.37 17.23 -9.72
N THR A 9 -8.05 17.33 -9.50
CA THR A 9 -7.09 16.32 -9.97
C THR A 9 -7.37 14.95 -9.36
N VAL A 10 -7.60 14.86 -8.06
CA VAL A 10 -7.92 13.59 -7.38
C VAL A 10 -9.19 12.96 -7.95
N THR A 11 -10.30 13.72 -8.03
CA THR A 11 -11.57 13.21 -8.55
C THR A 11 -11.48 12.80 -10.03
N ARG A 12 -10.64 13.48 -10.82
CA ARG A 12 -10.43 13.16 -12.24
C ARG A 12 -9.61 11.88 -12.42
N ILE A 13 -8.57 11.66 -11.62
CA ILE A 13 -7.64 10.54 -11.77
C ILE A 13 -8.16 9.26 -11.11
N LEU A 14 -8.97 9.39 -10.04
CA LEU A 14 -9.59 8.27 -9.33
C LEU A 14 -11.10 8.25 -9.58
N PRO A 15 -11.57 7.96 -10.82
CA PRO A 15 -12.98 7.99 -11.14
C PRO A 15 -13.74 6.91 -10.39
N GLY A 16 -14.90 7.27 -9.83
CA GLY A 16 -15.77 6.34 -9.09
C GLY A 16 -15.35 6.10 -7.63
N TRP A 17 -14.23 6.68 -7.18
CA TRP A 17 -13.84 6.65 -5.77
C TRP A 17 -14.65 7.67 -4.98
N HIS A 18 -14.92 7.37 -3.71
CA HIS A 18 -15.54 8.31 -2.79
C HIS A 18 -14.49 9.30 -2.29
N VAL A 19 -14.62 10.57 -2.70
CA VAL A 19 -13.67 11.63 -2.34
C VAL A 19 -14.25 12.52 -1.25
N TYR A 20 -13.48 12.74 -0.20
CA TYR A 20 -13.77 13.61 0.94
C TYR A 20 -12.66 14.67 1.06
N ASN A 21 -13.05 15.90 1.43
CA ASN A 21 -12.13 17.00 1.71
C ASN A 21 -12.24 17.40 3.19
N ASP A 22 -11.18 17.11 3.93
CA ASP A 22 -10.98 17.50 5.32
C ASP A 22 -10.35 18.89 5.39
N HIS A 23 -11.20 19.90 5.43
CA HIS A 23 -10.77 21.28 5.54
C HIS A 23 -10.03 21.59 6.85
N GLN A 24 -10.26 20.82 7.92
CA GLN A 24 -9.64 21.07 9.22
C GLN A 24 -8.16 20.66 9.23
N PHE A 25 -7.82 19.58 8.53
CA PHE A 25 -6.46 19.04 8.48
C PHE A 25 -5.76 19.26 7.12
N GLY A 26 -6.38 19.98 6.19
CA GLY A 26 -5.80 20.23 4.87
C GLY A 26 -5.60 18.94 4.08
N ARG A 27 -6.56 18.02 4.14
CA ARG A 27 -6.39 16.66 3.66
C ARG A 27 -7.52 16.25 2.73
N ILE A 28 -7.18 15.61 1.61
CA ILE A 28 -8.15 15.03 0.69
C ILE A 28 -8.00 13.52 0.76
N THR A 29 -9.09 12.81 1.00
CA THR A 29 -9.11 11.34 1.08
C THR A 29 -10.01 10.80 -0.01
N ALA A 30 -9.49 9.89 -0.83
CA ALA A 30 -10.24 9.14 -1.83
C ALA A 30 -10.27 7.67 -1.43
N PHE A 31 -11.46 7.07 -1.39
CA PHE A 31 -11.67 5.68 -0.98
C PHE A 31 -12.34 4.85 -2.07
N ASP A 32 -11.78 3.69 -2.38
CA ASP A 32 -12.37 2.66 -3.22
C ASP A 32 -13.06 1.61 -2.33
N PRO A 33 -14.40 1.63 -2.24
CA PRO A 33 -15.14 0.70 -1.39
C PRO A 33 -15.09 -0.74 -1.92
N GLN A 34 -14.77 -0.96 -3.20
CA GLN A 34 -14.73 -2.31 -3.78
C GLN A 34 -13.41 -3.02 -3.45
N ALA A 35 -12.31 -2.26 -3.45
CA ALA A 35 -10.99 -2.81 -3.23
C ALA A 35 -10.46 -2.60 -1.79
N GLY A 36 -11.12 -1.74 -1.01
CA GLY A 36 -10.70 -1.35 0.34
C GLY A 36 -9.46 -0.45 0.36
N TYR A 37 -9.16 0.20 -0.77
CA TYR A 37 -8.04 1.13 -0.89
C TYR A 37 -8.45 2.54 -0.47
N GLU A 38 -7.54 3.23 0.19
CA GLU A 38 -7.67 4.64 0.49
C GLU A 38 -6.41 5.38 0.03
N VAL A 39 -6.59 6.55 -0.58
CA VAL A 39 -5.51 7.47 -0.91
C VAL A 39 -5.76 8.77 -0.18
N THR A 40 -4.85 9.12 0.71
CA THR A 40 -4.85 10.36 1.46
C THR A 40 -3.78 11.30 0.90
N VAL A 41 -4.21 12.45 0.38
CA VAL A 41 -3.35 13.54 -0.07
C VAL A 41 -3.37 14.62 1.01
N ASN A 42 -2.27 14.71 1.75
CA ASN A 42 -2.06 15.78 2.72
C ASN A 42 -1.47 16.99 2.01
N ILE A 43 -2.12 18.13 2.19
CA ILE A 43 -1.77 19.41 1.61
C ILE A 43 -1.30 20.30 2.77
N PRO A 44 -0.06 20.12 3.26
CA PRO A 44 0.48 21.01 4.27
C PRO A 44 0.63 22.43 3.71
N ASP A 45 0.72 23.43 4.59
CA ASP A 45 1.02 24.84 4.25
C ASP A 45 2.45 25.05 3.67
N SER A 46 3.15 23.97 3.32
CA SER A 46 4.52 23.95 2.79
C SER A 46 4.54 23.55 1.32
N ASP A 47 5.70 23.70 0.68
CA ASP A 47 5.94 23.27 -0.71
C ASP A 47 6.09 21.75 -0.86
N THR A 48 5.35 20.94 -0.10
CA THR A 48 5.35 19.49 -0.23
C THR A 48 3.93 18.94 -0.22
N ILE A 49 3.67 17.90 -0.98
CA ILE A 49 2.41 17.14 -0.95
C ILE A 49 2.73 15.72 -0.54
N ARG A 50 2.06 15.21 0.50
CA ARG A 50 2.26 13.84 0.95
C ARG A 50 1.09 12.97 0.53
N ILE A 51 1.37 11.95 -0.28
CA ILE A 51 0.42 10.98 -0.78
C ILE A 51 0.63 9.67 -0.01
N VAL A 52 -0.34 9.34 0.84
CA VAL A 52 -0.37 8.09 1.59
C VAL A 52 -1.40 7.20 0.94
N ARG A 53 -1.01 6.01 0.51
CA ARG A 53 -1.97 4.99 0.04
C ARG A 53 -2.05 3.88 1.05
N THR A 54 -3.25 3.51 1.44
CA THR A 54 -3.52 2.46 2.43
C THR A 54 -4.49 1.44 1.88
N ARG A 55 -4.47 0.25 2.49
CA ARG A 55 -5.48 -0.79 2.28
C ARG A 55 -5.80 -1.42 3.62
N TYR A 56 -7.08 -1.48 4.00
CA TYR A 56 -7.50 -2.03 5.31
C TYR A 56 -6.66 -1.50 6.48
N GLU A 57 -6.51 -0.16 6.56
CA GLU A 57 -5.74 0.55 7.60
C GLU A 57 -4.21 0.39 7.56
N LEU A 58 -3.67 -0.44 6.67
CA LEU A 58 -2.22 -0.61 6.48
C LEU A 58 -1.68 0.37 5.44
N VAL A 59 -0.60 1.09 5.76
CA VAL A 59 0.09 2.00 4.82
C VAL A 59 0.86 1.18 3.80
N GLU A 60 0.42 1.23 2.55
CA GLU A 60 1.01 0.54 1.41
C GLU A 60 2.10 1.38 0.75
N ASP A 61 1.88 2.68 0.61
CA ASP A 61 2.83 3.63 0.03
C ASP A 61 2.75 4.98 0.75
N ASN A 62 3.87 5.66 0.85
CA ASN A 62 3.98 6.97 1.43
C ASN A 62 4.98 7.82 0.64
N THR A 63 4.46 8.44 -0.42
CA THR A 63 5.24 9.27 -1.33
C THR A 63 5.15 10.74 -0.90
N VAL A 64 6.30 11.43 -0.91
CA VAL A 64 6.38 12.88 -0.73
C VAL A 64 6.76 13.52 -2.06
N LEU A 65 5.90 14.40 -2.56
CA LEU A 65 6.14 15.23 -3.74
C LEU A 65 6.65 16.60 -3.26
N ASP A 66 7.89 16.93 -3.59
CA ASP A 66 8.45 18.26 -3.39
C ASP A 66 8.03 19.18 -4.54
N THR A 67 7.40 20.31 -4.21
CA THR A 67 6.89 21.28 -5.16
C THR A 67 7.61 22.63 -5.09
N ALA A 68 8.68 22.77 -4.31
CA ALA A 68 9.35 24.05 -4.04
C ALA A 68 9.82 24.78 -5.31
N ASP A 69 10.36 24.01 -6.26
CA ASP A 69 10.86 24.52 -7.54
C ASP A 69 9.86 24.32 -8.70
N MET A 70 8.64 23.84 -8.42
CA MET A 70 7.65 23.51 -9.44
C MET A 70 6.63 24.63 -9.63
N GLY A 71 6.32 24.93 -10.90
CA GLY A 71 5.11 25.69 -11.23
C GLY A 71 3.84 24.92 -10.86
N GLU A 72 2.73 25.62 -10.62
CA GLU A 72 1.46 25.00 -10.19
C GLU A 72 0.97 23.91 -11.16
N GLU A 73 1.04 24.15 -12.48
CA GLU A 73 0.65 23.16 -13.50
C GLU A 73 1.53 21.91 -13.44
N GLN A 74 2.85 22.08 -13.35
CA GLN A 74 3.80 20.97 -13.27
C GLN A 74 3.58 20.13 -12.02
N ALA A 75 3.31 20.77 -10.88
CA ALA A 75 3.05 20.07 -9.63
C ALA A 75 1.73 19.29 -9.68
N LEU A 76 0.68 19.83 -10.34
CA LEU A 76 -0.59 19.13 -10.54
C LEU A 76 -0.45 17.94 -11.51
N ASP A 77 0.36 18.08 -12.56
CA ASP A 77 0.64 16.98 -13.50
C ASP A 77 1.42 15.85 -12.83
N GLU A 78 2.41 16.19 -12.01
CA GLU A 78 3.18 15.19 -11.27
C GLU A 78 2.32 14.50 -10.19
N LEU A 79 1.47 15.26 -9.49
CA LEU A 79 0.46 14.68 -8.59
C LEU A 79 -0.46 13.73 -9.35
N ALA A 80 -0.96 14.12 -10.53
CA ALA A 80 -1.83 13.27 -11.35
C ALA A 80 -1.11 11.98 -11.78
N ARG A 81 0.16 12.09 -12.19
CA ARG A 81 1.01 10.95 -12.55
C ARG A 81 1.20 10.00 -11.37
N LEU A 82 1.47 10.54 -10.18
CA LEU A 82 1.59 9.75 -8.96
C LEU A 82 0.27 9.07 -8.63
N LEU A 83 -0.86 9.79 -8.60
CA LEU A 83 -2.17 9.20 -8.32
C LEU A 83 -2.58 8.11 -9.32
N ALA A 84 -2.19 8.25 -10.59
CA ALA A 84 -2.45 7.26 -11.63
C ALA A 84 -1.48 6.07 -11.58
N SER A 85 -0.36 6.18 -10.86
CA SER A 85 0.62 5.10 -10.74
C SER A 85 -0.04 3.91 -10.07
N PRO A 86 0.16 2.68 -10.60
CA PRO A 86 -0.23 1.49 -9.88
C PRO A 86 0.43 1.52 -8.50
N MET A 87 -0.34 1.15 -7.48
CA MET A 87 0.13 0.97 -6.12
C MET A 87 1.42 0.14 -6.14
N PRO A 88 2.53 0.63 -5.57
CA PRO A 88 3.72 -0.18 -5.35
C PRO A 88 3.35 -1.29 -4.38
N ARG A 89 2.99 -2.47 -4.89
CA ARG A 89 2.78 -3.69 -4.07
C ARG A 89 4.09 -4.14 -3.39
N THR A 90 5.21 -3.52 -3.77
CA THR A 90 6.56 -3.80 -3.31
C THR A 90 6.71 -3.58 -1.80
N ASP A 91 6.11 -2.54 -1.22
CA ASP A 91 6.37 -2.21 0.18
C ASP A 91 5.72 -3.20 1.15
N ARG A 92 4.52 -3.73 0.85
CA ARG A 92 3.91 -4.79 1.67
C ARG A 92 4.53 -6.15 1.42
N LEU A 93 4.94 -6.46 0.20
CA LEU A 93 5.76 -7.65 -0.09
C LEU A 93 7.08 -7.62 0.67
N MET A 94 7.76 -6.48 0.66
CA MET A 94 9.03 -6.30 1.38
C MET A 94 8.84 -6.33 2.90
N ARG A 95 7.78 -5.72 3.43
CA ARG A 95 7.44 -5.83 4.87
C ARG A 95 7.06 -7.24 5.28
N LEU A 96 6.35 -7.98 4.44
CA LEU A 96 6.00 -9.37 4.76
C LEU A 96 7.23 -10.27 4.69
N LYS A 97 8.09 -10.07 3.69
CA LYS A 97 9.39 -10.73 3.60
C LYS A 97 10.25 -10.47 4.84
N ASP A 98 10.38 -9.22 5.27
CA ASP A 98 11.10 -8.84 6.50
C ASP A 98 10.49 -9.49 7.76
N LYS A 99 9.16 -9.65 7.82
CA LYS A 99 8.50 -10.39 8.90
C LYS A 99 8.86 -11.88 8.89
N PHE A 100 8.81 -12.53 7.73
CA PHE A 100 9.21 -13.94 7.62
C PHE A 100 10.67 -14.15 8.01
N GLU A 101 11.58 -13.29 7.54
CA GLU A 101 13.01 -13.35 7.90
C GLU A 101 13.22 -13.22 9.41
N LYS A 102 12.54 -12.27 10.07
CA LYS A 102 12.61 -12.10 11.53
C LYS A 102 12.02 -13.27 12.30
N THR A 103 10.95 -13.89 11.80
CA THR A 103 10.37 -15.09 12.42
C THR A 103 11.31 -16.28 12.31
N ALA A 104 11.95 -16.48 11.15
CA ALA A 104 12.93 -17.54 10.96
C ALA A 104 14.15 -17.34 11.87
N GLU A 105 14.67 -16.11 11.96
CA GLU A 105 15.74 -15.74 12.90
C GLU A 105 15.33 -16.02 14.34
N TRP A 106 14.10 -15.67 14.74
CA TRP A 106 13.59 -15.97 16.08
C TRP A 106 13.51 -17.48 16.37
N CYS A 107 13.02 -18.29 15.42
CA CYS A 107 12.99 -19.75 15.57
C CYS A 107 14.40 -20.32 15.76
N ARG A 108 15.37 -19.83 14.98
CA ARG A 108 16.78 -20.24 15.07
C ARG A 108 17.43 -19.85 16.39
N ASP A 109 17.31 -18.58 16.77
CA ASP A 109 18.08 -18.01 17.89
C ASP A 109 17.42 -18.23 19.25
N THR A 110 16.08 -18.26 19.31
CA THR A 110 15.33 -18.36 20.57
C THR A 110 14.90 -19.78 20.87
N LEU A 111 14.40 -20.51 19.86
CA LEU A 111 13.93 -21.89 20.04
C LEU A 111 15.01 -22.93 19.75
N GLY A 112 16.08 -22.57 19.01
CA GLY A 112 17.05 -23.53 18.49
C GLY A 112 16.43 -24.47 17.45
N ASP A 113 15.30 -24.08 16.84
CA ASP A 113 14.55 -24.90 15.90
C ASP A 113 14.89 -24.51 14.46
N GLU A 114 15.96 -25.13 13.96
CA GLU A 114 16.46 -24.91 12.60
C GLU A 114 15.47 -25.41 11.54
N GLN A 115 14.64 -26.39 11.85
CA GLN A 115 13.65 -26.92 10.91
C GLN A 115 12.49 -25.95 10.76
N GLU A 116 11.97 -25.41 11.86
CA GLU A 116 10.92 -24.40 11.82
C GLU A 116 11.41 -23.11 11.13
N ALA A 117 12.66 -22.69 11.40
CA ALA A 117 13.26 -21.55 10.72
C ALA A 117 13.30 -21.74 9.18
N LYS A 118 13.67 -22.95 8.74
CA LYS A 118 13.70 -23.30 7.32
C LYS A 118 12.31 -23.37 6.69
N ASP A 119 11.33 -23.92 7.41
CA ASP A 119 9.95 -24.00 6.93
C ASP A 119 9.36 -22.59 6.73
N VAL A 120 9.71 -21.63 7.60
CA VAL A 120 9.35 -20.22 7.48
C VAL A 120 10.04 -19.55 6.26
N GLU A 121 11.33 -19.84 6.03
CA GLU A 121 12.08 -19.34 4.86
C GLU A 121 11.51 -19.88 3.53
N ASP A 122 11.29 -21.20 3.43
CA ASP A 122 10.73 -21.86 2.24
C ASP A 122 9.32 -21.34 1.93
N MET A 123 8.51 -21.06 2.96
CA MET A 123 7.19 -20.46 2.83
C MET A 123 7.25 -19.03 2.30
N ALA A 124 8.22 -18.23 2.75
CA ALA A 124 8.44 -16.87 2.26
C ALA A 124 8.80 -16.87 0.77
N GLU A 125 9.67 -17.77 0.32
CA GLU A 125 10.01 -17.93 -1.10
C GLU A 125 8.80 -18.35 -1.94
N HIS A 126 8.02 -19.31 -1.45
CA HIS A 126 6.80 -19.74 -2.13
C HIS A 126 5.79 -18.57 -2.26
N TYR A 127 5.63 -17.79 -1.20
CA TYR A 127 4.78 -16.61 -1.17
C TYR A 127 5.22 -15.54 -2.18
N MET A 128 6.51 -15.24 -2.25
CA MET A 128 7.06 -14.27 -3.21
C MET A 128 6.76 -14.71 -4.65
N HIS A 129 6.94 -15.99 -4.96
CA HIS A 129 6.59 -16.55 -6.28
C HIS A 129 5.09 -16.47 -6.58
N VAL A 130 4.21 -16.76 -5.60
CA VAL A 130 2.75 -16.62 -5.77
C VAL A 130 2.38 -15.17 -6.03
N CYS A 131 2.99 -14.23 -5.31
CA CYS A 131 2.74 -12.81 -5.50
C CYS A 131 3.23 -12.31 -6.86
N GLU A 132 4.41 -12.71 -7.31
CA GLU A 132 4.89 -12.43 -8.67
C GLU A 132 3.98 -13.02 -9.74
N ALA A 133 3.50 -14.26 -9.56
CA ALA A 133 2.58 -14.91 -10.49
C ALA A 133 1.20 -14.23 -10.51
N CYS A 134 0.66 -13.86 -9.35
CA CYS A 134 -0.60 -13.16 -9.20
C CYS A 134 -0.52 -11.73 -9.76
N ASN A 135 0.62 -11.04 -9.59
CA ASN A 135 0.89 -9.74 -10.19
C ASN A 135 0.83 -9.80 -11.72
N ASN A 136 1.33 -10.89 -12.31
CA ASN A 136 1.32 -11.08 -13.77
C ASN A 136 -0.03 -11.59 -14.33
N LYS A 137 -0.83 -12.33 -13.55
CA LYS A 137 -2.06 -12.99 -14.03
C LYS A 137 -3.37 -12.37 -13.56
N TYR A 138 -3.41 -11.71 -12.41
CA TYR A 138 -4.66 -11.25 -11.79
C TYR A 138 -4.55 -9.76 -11.42
N SER A 139 -5.14 -8.91 -12.25
CA SER A 139 -5.33 -7.49 -11.94
C SER A 139 -6.42 -7.32 -10.87
N GLY A 140 -6.03 -7.46 -9.60
CA GLY A 140 -6.73 -6.84 -8.48
C GLY A 140 -7.91 -7.60 -7.85
N ARG A 141 -8.24 -8.82 -8.28
CA ARG A 141 -9.41 -9.56 -7.73
C ARG A 141 -9.13 -10.40 -6.48
N HIS A 142 -7.90 -10.86 -6.29
CA HIS A 142 -7.50 -11.62 -5.12
C HIS A 142 -6.14 -11.09 -4.67
N ASP A 143 -6.11 -10.54 -3.46
CA ASP A 143 -4.86 -10.12 -2.83
C ASP A 143 -4.24 -11.33 -2.13
N PRO A 144 -3.14 -11.90 -2.66
CA PRO A 144 -2.49 -13.00 -1.98
C PRO A 144 -2.07 -12.57 -0.59
N VAL A 145 -1.65 -11.32 -0.37
CA VAL A 145 -1.05 -10.89 0.90
C VAL A 145 -1.98 -11.05 2.10
N SER A 146 -3.28 -10.77 1.97
CA SER A 146 -4.25 -10.91 3.06
C SER A 146 -4.45 -12.37 3.51
N VAL A 147 -4.26 -13.34 2.61
CA VAL A 147 -4.32 -14.76 2.98
C VAL A 147 -3.15 -15.12 3.89
N PHE A 148 -1.95 -14.61 3.60
CA PHE A 148 -0.74 -14.96 4.35
C PHE A 148 -0.59 -14.17 5.66
N GLU A 149 -1.13 -12.95 5.75
CA GLU A 149 -1.20 -12.23 7.03
C GLU A 149 -2.06 -12.97 8.06
N GLY A 150 -3.17 -13.60 7.66
CA GLY A 150 -3.96 -14.46 8.53
C GLY A 150 -3.16 -15.68 9.05
N TRP A 151 -2.33 -16.28 8.20
CA TRP A 151 -1.45 -17.40 8.60
C TRP A 151 -0.35 -16.97 9.57
N LEU A 152 0.32 -15.85 9.31
CA LEU A 152 1.36 -15.30 10.19
C LEU A 152 0.83 -14.94 11.58
N LEU A 153 -0.45 -14.60 11.68
CA LEU A 153 -1.13 -14.32 12.95
C LEU A 153 -1.68 -15.57 13.65
N GLY A 154 -1.52 -16.77 13.05
CA GLY A 154 -2.06 -18.02 13.58
C GLY A 154 -3.59 -18.11 13.50
N GLU A 155 -4.23 -17.32 12.63
CA GLU A 155 -5.67 -17.42 12.39
C GLU A 155 -5.94 -18.68 11.55
N GLU A 156 -6.70 -19.63 12.10
CA GLU A 156 -7.23 -20.76 11.33
C GLU A 156 -8.00 -20.20 10.13
N LEU A 157 -7.48 -20.42 8.91
CA LEU A 157 -8.24 -20.13 7.71
C LEU A 157 -9.56 -20.91 7.77
N GLY A 158 -10.66 -20.17 7.90
CA GLY A 158 -11.97 -20.67 7.54
C GLY A 158 -11.88 -21.27 6.14
N THR A 159 -12.24 -22.54 6.01
CA THR A 159 -12.27 -23.28 4.76
C THR A 159 -13.04 -22.46 3.70
N PRO A 160 -12.50 -22.28 2.49
CA PRO A 160 -13.24 -21.60 1.43
C PRO A 160 -14.49 -22.42 1.11
N VAL A 161 -15.66 -21.78 1.14
CA VAL A 161 -16.93 -22.33 0.65
C VAL A 161 -17.09 -22.03 -0.83
#